data_AF-A0A1M7G9R5-F1
#
_entry.id   AF-A0A1M7G9R5-F1
#
_cell.length_a   1.000
_cell.length_b   1.000
_cell.length_c   1.000
_cell.angle_alpha   90.00
_cell.angle_beta   90.00
_cell.angle_gamma   90.00
#
_symmetry.space_group_name_H-M   'P 1'
#
loop_
_entity.id
_entity.type
_entity.pdbx_description
1 polymer ?
#
loop_
_entity_poly.entity_id
_entity_poly.type
_entity_poly.pdbx_seq_one_letter_code
_entity_poly.pdbx_strand_id
1 'polypeptide(L)'
;MSDFVVYDFRMDAWQPDTLPMRRLAEYVAELAKLFGSSEHVHLIKVRSGSAVPEIAVDPIAQASVAQRLALVGTPQADRELTRHYRTLNALLREDGCSAVLKLKHGDKVLDFPGSKTLLTQEIVTREFGTLDGVVIRVGGKDDTVPVWLEGEGGEKLQCSASRSTAKELAPHLFGGPVRVSGDGRWRRDAERVWTMESFVIKSWERLDDRSLETMVLQAREVLGNGWADLDDPLAEWHRIRGGE
;
A
#
# COMPACT_ATOMS: atom_id res chain seq x y z
N MET A 1 -13.26 39.72 -13.64
CA MET A 1 -13.28 38.96 -12.36
C MET A 1 -12.63 37.64 -12.68
N SER A 2 -11.52 37.33 -12.01
CA SER A 2 -10.77 36.11 -12.32
C SER A 2 -11.61 34.88 -11.95
N ASP A 3 -11.77 33.97 -12.90
CA ASP A 3 -12.72 32.84 -12.90
C ASP A 3 -12.23 31.68 -12.02
N PHE A 4 -11.72 31.98 -10.82
CA PHE A 4 -11.17 30.98 -9.92
C PHE A 4 -12.27 30.21 -9.21
N VAL A 5 -12.10 28.89 -9.13
CA VAL A 5 -12.86 28.06 -8.21
C VAL A 5 -12.13 28.08 -6.86
N VAL A 6 -12.87 28.34 -5.80
CA VAL A 6 -12.30 28.43 -4.44
C VAL A 6 -12.81 27.27 -3.59
N TYR A 7 -11.88 26.65 -2.86
CA TYR A 7 -12.16 25.61 -1.89
C TYR A 7 -11.84 26.11 -0.48
N ASP A 8 -12.69 25.73 0.47
CA ASP A 8 -12.53 25.99 1.88
C ASP A 8 -12.11 24.70 2.59
N PHE A 9 -10.90 24.67 3.16
CA PHE A 9 -10.47 23.57 4.04
C PHE A 9 -10.76 23.93 5.49
N ARG A 10 -11.89 23.48 6.03
CA ARG A 10 -12.31 23.85 7.38
C ARG A 10 -11.86 22.81 8.40
N MET A 11 -10.93 23.17 9.27
CA MET A 11 -10.53 22.39 10.46
C MET A 11 -11.40 22.77 11.66
N ASP A 12 -11.76 21.81 12.53
CA ASP A 12 -12.70 22.05 13.63
C ASP A 12 -12.06 22.55 14.94
N ALA A 13 -10.83 22.15 15.28
CA ALA A 13 -10.20 22.51 16.56
C ALA A 13 -9.24 23.72 16.48
N TRP A 14 -8.80 24.13 15.29
CA TRP A 14 -7.85 25.24 15.13
C TRP A 14 -8.53 26.59 14.95
N GLN A 15 -7.92 27.64 15.48
CA GLN A 15 -8.19 29.05 15.16
C GLN A 15 -6.96 29.67 14.49
N PRO A 16 -7.10 30.72 13.66
CA PRO A 16 -5.95 31.28 12.94
C PRO A 16 -4.83 31.81 13.83
N ASP A 17 -5.17 32.27 15.03
CA ASP A 17 -4.27 32.79 16.06
C ASP A 17 -3.61 31.68 16.89
N THR A 18 -4.21 30.48 16.95
CA THR A 18 -3.65 29.33 17.66
C THR A 18 -2.92 28.33 16.78
N LEU A 19 -3.16 28.35 15.46
CA LEU A 19 -2.52 27.44 14.50
C LEU A 19 -1.03 27.77 14.34
N PRO A 20 -0.11 26.87 14.75
CA PRO A 20 1.32 27.12 14.57
C PRO A 20 1.68 27.20 13.09
N MET A 21 2.53 28.16 12.70
CA MET A 21 2.94 28.34 11.30
C MET A 21 3.54 27.07 10.68
N ARG A 22 4.26 26.26 11.47
CA ARG A 22 4.79 24.97 11.03
C ARG A 22 3.68 24.01 10.60
N ARG A 23 2.64 23.86 11.44
CA ARG A 23 1.48 23.01 11.13
C ARG A 23 0.72 23.52 9.92
N LEU A 24 0.51 24.85 9.81
CA LEU A 24 -0.09 25.43 8.63
C LEU A 24 0.70 25.08 7.35
N ALA A 25 2.03 25.18 7.39
CA ALA A 25 2.87 24.82 6.25
C ALA A 25 2.77 23.33 5.89
N GLU A 26 2.75 22.43 6.88
CA GLU A 26 2.55 20.99 6.67
C GLU A 26 1.19 20.70 6.01
N TYR A 27 0.11 21.31 6.50
CA TYR A 27 -1.22 21.15 5.90
C TYR A 27 -1.27 21.68 4.46
N VAL A 28 -0.76 22.88 4.22
CA VAL A 28 -0.77 23.50 2.89
C VAL A 28 0.09 22.68 1.91
N ALA A 29 1.25 22.18 2.35
CA ALA A 29 2.12 21.36 1.53
C ALA A 29 1.45 20.04 1.11
N GLU A 30 0.76 19.35 2.03
CA GLU A 30 0.05 18.12 1.68
C GLU A 30 -1.24 18.39 0.87
N LEU A 31 -1.94 19.50 1.12
CA LEU A 31 -3.09 19.91 0.31
C LEU A 31 -2.68 20.21 -1.13
N ALA A 32 -1.56 20.89 -1.36
CA ALA A 32 -1.05 21.14 -2.71
C ALA A 32 -0.79 19.83 -3.47
N LYS A 33 -0.23 18.80 -2.80
CA LYS A 33 0.01 17.48 -3.39
C LYS A 33 -1.29 16.69 -3.62
N LEU A 34 -2.28 16.84 -2.73
CA LEU A 34 -3.58 16.21 -2.87
C LEU A 34 -4.33 16.75 -4.10
N PHE A 35 -4.40 18.09 -4.23
CA PHE A 35 -5.03 18.76 -5.37
C PHE A 35 -4.29 18.45 -6.68
N GLY A 36 -2.97 18.28 -6.61
CA GLY A 36 -2.12 18.23 -7.81
C GLY A 36 -2.02 19.60 -8.47
N SER A 37 -1.31 19.67 -9.60
CA SER A 37 -1.15 20.92 -10.36
C SER A 37 -0.65 22.09 -9.50
N SER A 38 0.44 21.89 -8.74
CA SER A 38 0.92 22.80 -7.69
C SER A 38 1.12 24.25 -8.15
N GLU A 39 1.47 24.46 -9.42
CA GLU A 39 1.64 25.79 -10.03
C GLU A 39 0.33 26.57 -10.21
N HIS A 40 -0.82 25.88 -10.10
CA HIS A 40 -2.16 26.40 -10.39
C HIS A 40 -3.10 26.36 -9.19
N VAL A 41 -2.56 26.07 -8.00
CA VAL A 41 -3.32 25.97 -6.75
C VAL A 41 -2.68 26.91 -5.73
N HIS A 42 -3.44 27.94 -5.34
CA HIS A 42 -2.90 29.08 -4.58
C HIS A 42 -3.63 29.22 -3.24
N LEU A 43 -2.88 29.43 -2.16
CA LEU A 43 -3.46 29.83 -0.88
C LEU A 43 -3.82 31.32 -0.93
N ILE A 44 -5.11 31.65 -0.79
CA ILE A 44 -5.58 33.04 -0.78
C ILE A 44 -5.35 33.67 0.60
N LYS A 45 -5.88 33.01 1.63
CA LYS A 45 -5.86 33.47 3.03
C LYS A 45 -6.29 32.35 3.96
N VAL A 46 -6.07 32.56 5.26
CA VAL A 46 -6.69 31.76 6.33
C VAL A 46 -7.76 32.63 6.99
N ARG A 47 -9.04 32.21 6.91
CA ARG A 47 -10.17 32.97 7.44
C ARG A 47 -10.32 32.79 8.96
N SER A 48 -10.91 33.78 9.62
CA SER A 48 -11.31 33.78 11.03
C SER A 48 -12.57 32.94 11.31
N GLY A 49 -12.71 32.42 12.54
CA GLY A 49 -13.86 31.64 13.03
C GLY A 49 -13.57 30.14 13.20
N SER A 50 -12.66 29.64 12.38
CA SER A 50 -11.85 28.41 12.52
C SER A 50 -10.64 28.62 11.61
N ALA A 51 -9.52 27.93 11.77
CA ALA A 51 -8.44 28.02 10.78
C ALA A 51 -8.94 27.40 9.46
N VAL A 52 -9.40 28.25 8.54
CA VAL A 52 -9.92 27.86 7.23
C VAL A 52 -9.03 28.41 6.13
N PRO A 53 -8.04 27.63 5.65
CA PRO A 53 -7.35 27.92 4.39
C PRO A 53 -8.35 28.00 3.23
N GLU A 54 -8.40 29.17 2.57
CA GLU A 54 -9.11 29.36 1.30
C GLU A 54 -8.12 29.14 0.15
N ILE A 55 -8.43 28.19 -0.73
CA ILE A 55 -7.55 27.71 -1.79
C ILE A 55 -8.20 28.06 -3.14
N ALA A 56 -7.52 28.84 -3.97
CA ALA A 56 -7.93 29.14 -5.34
C ALA A 56 -7.32 28.11 -6.32
N VAL A 57 -8.11 27.71 -7.32
CA VAL A 57 -7.65 26.88 -8.43
C VAL A 57 -7.85 27.63 -9.74
N ASP A 58 -6.76 27.76 -10.51
CA ASP A 58 -6.76 28.43 -11.82
C ASP A 58 -7.67 27.70 -12.82
N PRO A 59 -8.34 28.42 -13.75
CA PRO A 59 -9.25 27.83 -14.74
C PRO A 59 -8.69 26.62 -15.49
N ILE A 60 -7.40 26.66 -15.84
CA ILE A 60 -6.71 25.59 -16.59
C ILE A 60 -6.65 24.28 -15.79
N ALA A 61 -6.62 24.36 -14.46
CA ALA A 61 -6.47 23.19 -13.57
C ALA A 61 -7.79 22.70 -12.97
N GLN A 62 -8.88 23.46 -13.05
CA GLN A 62 -10.15 23.17 -12.36
C GLN A 62 -10.71 21.77 -12.67
N ALA A 63 -10.78 21.39 -13.95
CA ALA A 63 -11.31 20.09 -14.36
C ALA A 63 -10.44 18.93 -13.84
N SER A 64 -9.12 19.08 -13.91
CA SER A 64 -8.16 18.07 -13.45
C SER A 64 -8.22 17.89 -11.93
N VAL A 65 -8.24 19.00 -11.17
CA VAL A 65 -8.37 18.98 -9.71
C VAL A 65 -9.70 18.35 -9.29
N ALA A 66 -10.82 18.74 -9.92
CA ALA A 66 -12.13 18.20 -9.60
C ALA A 66 -12.19 16.68 -9.84
N GLN A 67 -11.67 16.20 -10.98
CA GLN A 67 -11.60 14.76 -11.28
C GLN A 67 -10.72 14.03 -10.26
N ARG A 68 -9.55 14.59 -9.91
CA ARG A 68 -8.63 14.00 -8.95
C ARG A 68 -9.25 13.88 -7.55
N LEU A 69 -9.91 14.94 -7.07
CA LEU A 69 -10.58 14.92 -5.77
C LEU A 69 -11.75 13.91 -5.75
N ALA A 70 -12.46 13.74 -6.86
CA ALA A 70 -13.55 12.76 -6.97
C ALA A 70 -13.08 11.30 -6.92
N LEU A 71 -11.80 11.03 -7.23
CA LEU A 71 -11.20 9.69 -7.12
C LEU A 71 -10.80 9.34 -5.68
N VAL A 72 -10.76 10.30 -4.76
CA VAL A 72 -10.33 10.02 -3.38
C VAL A 72 -11.30 9.03 -2.72
N GLY A 73 -10.77 7.90 -2.25
CA GLY A 73 -11.56 6.86 -1.61
C GLY A 73 -12.23 5.86 -2.56
N THR A 74 -12.00 5.97 -3.88
CA THR A 74 -12.44 4.98 -4.87
C THR A 74 -11.32 3.99 -5.19
N PRO A 75 -11.64 2.78 -5.71
CA PRO A 75 -10.62 1.81 -6.16
C PRO A 75 -9.70 2.31 -7.27
N GLN A 76 -10.09 3.38 -7.97
CA GLN A 76 -9.33 3.99 -9.06
C GLN A 76 -8.34 5.06 -8.58
N ALA A 77 -8.30 5.34 -7.27
CA ALA A 77 -7.32 6.26 -6.70
C ALA A 77 -5.89 5.72 -6.88
N ASP A 78 -5.01 6.55 -7.43
CA ASP A 78 -3.59 6.21 -7.51
C ASP A 78 -2.95 6.13 -6.10
N ARG A 79 -1.78 5.48 -6.02
CA ARG A 79 -1.08 5.24 -4.74
C ARG A 79 -0.66 6.54 -4.05
N GLU A 80 -0.27 7.56 -4.82
CA GLU A 80 0.18 8.85 -4.29
C GLU A 80 -1.00 9.66 -3.73
N LEU A 81 -2.12 9.71 -4.45
CA LEU A 81 -3.38 10.33 -4.03
C LEU A 81 -3.87 9.72 -2.71
N THR A 82 -3.89 8.39 -2.65
CA THR A 82 -4.26 7.65 -1.43
C THR A 82 -3.34 7.99 -0.27
N ARG A 83 -2.03 8.09 -0.53
CA ARG A 83 -1.02 8.44 0.47
C ARG A 83 -1.20 9.87 1.00
N HIS A 84 -1.41 10.87 0.15
CA HIS A 84 -1.63 12.25 0.57
C HIS A 84 -2.91 12.40 1.41
N TYR A 85 -4.00 11.74 0.98
CA TYR A 85 -5.24 11.72 1.75
C TYR A 85 -5.06 11.10 3.14
N ARG A 86 -4.31 9.98 3.24
CA ARG A 86 -3.98 9.35 4.54
C ARG A 86 -3.08 10.24 5.40
N THR A 87 -2.09 10.88 4.79
CA THR A 87 -1.15 11.77 5.50
C THR A 87 -1.88 12.96 6.11
N LEU A 88 -2.80 13.60 5.37
CA LEU A 88 -3.64 14.67 5.90
C LEU A 88 -4.51 14.22 7.08
N ASN A 89 -5.12 13.04 7.00
CA ASN A 89 -5.88 12.48 8.11
C ASN A 89 -5.00 12.16 9.33
N ALA A 90 -3.75 11.72 9.12
CA ALA A 90 -2.80 11.49 10.19
C ALA A 90 -2.40 12.80 10.90
N LEU A 91 -2.07 13.85 10.13
CA LEU A 91 -1.76 15.18 10.69
C LEU A 91 -2.93 15.74 11.52
N LEU A 92 -4.14 15.69 10.96
CA LEU A 92 -5.34 16.13 11.67
C LEU A 92 -5.56 15.33 12.96
N ARG A 93 -5.29 14.02 12.94
CA ARG A 93 -5.42 13.15 14.10
C ARG A 93 -4.39 13.47 15.19
N GLU A 94 -3.13 13.68 14.82
CA GLU A 94 -2.08 14.11 15.77
C GLU A 94 -2.47 15.41 16.49
N ASP A 95 -3.13 16.31 15.77
CA ASP A 95 -3.60 17.58 16.29
C ASP A 95 -5.00 17.48 16.94
N GLY A 96 -5.58 16.28 17.07
CA GLY A 96 -6.90 16.07 17.68
C GLY A 96 -8.07 16.62 16.87
N CYS A 97 -7.85 16.99 15.61
CA CYS A 97 -8.78 17.67 14.72
C CYS A 97 -9.44 16.73 13.70
N SER A 98 -10.50 17.24 13.07
CA SER A 98 -11.02 16.76 11.79
C SER A 98 -11.18 17.94 10.84
N ALA A 99 -11.30 17.67 9.54
CA ALA A 99 -11.51 18.71 8.56
C ALA A 99 -12.51 18.33 7.47
N VAL A 100 -13.04 19.34 6.81
CA VAL A 100 -13.93 19.18 5.66
C VAL A 100 -13.47 20.12 4.56
N LEU A 101 -13.33 19.58 3.35
CA LEU A 101 -13.10 20.37 2.14
C LEU A 101 -14.43 20.65 1.46
N LYS A 102 -14.73 21.92 1.23
CA LYS A 102 -15.96 22.38 0.57
C LYS A 102 -15.65 23.29 -0.58
N LEU A 103 -16.52 23.31 -1.58
CA LEU A 103 -16.52 24.38 -2.56
C LEU A 103 -17.04 25.66 -1.90
N LYS A 104 -16.45 26.81 -2.21
CA LYS A 104 -16.92 28.09 -1.70
C LYS A 104 -18.36 28.34 -2.17
N HIS A 105 -19.30 28.45 -1.22
CA HIS A 105 -20.75 28.51 -1.45
C HIS A 105 -21.37 27.27 -2.12
N GLY A 106 -20.67 26.14 -2.16
CA GLY A 106 -21.18 24.91 -2.74
C GLY A 106 -21.16 23.74 -1.76
N ASP A 107 -21.22 22.55 -2.35
CA ASP A 107 -21.31 21.32 -1.59
C ASP A 107 -19.99 20.91 -0.95
N LYS A 108 -20.13 19.98 -0.01
CA LYS A 108 -19.02 19.26 0.59
C LYS A 108 -18.37 18.37 -0.46
N VAL A 109 -17.06 18.56 -0.65
CA VAL A 109 -16.27 17.81 -1.63
C VAL A 109 -15.67 16.57 -1.00
N LEU A 110 -15.05 16.71 0.17
CA LEU A 110 -14.34 15.61 0.84
C LEU A 110 -14.34 15.77 2.36
N ASP A 111 -14.52 14.67 3.08
CA ASP A 111 -14.36 14.60 4.53
C ASP A 111 -12.96 14.12 4.89
N PHE A 112 -12.37 14.72 5.92
CA PHE A 112 -11.13 14.28 6.54
C PHE A 112 -11.42 13.95 8.00
N PRO A 113 -11.82 12.70 8.29
CA PRO A 113 -12.25 12.32 9.63
C PRO A 113 -11.18 12.54 10.71
N GLY A 114 -9.88 12.46 10.40
CA GLY A 114 -8.80 12.79 11.35
C GLY A 114 -8.92 12.06 12.70
N SER A 115 -9.14 12.82 13.78
CA SER A 115 -9.37 12.31 15.14
C SER A 115 -10.72 11.60 15.32
N LYS A 116 -11.70 11.87 14.45
CA LYS A 116 -13.00 11.17 14.40
C LYS A 116 -12.93 9.83 13.67
N THR A 117 -11.78 9.48 13.08
CA THR A 117 -11.60 8.11 12.58
C THR A 117 -11.68 7.16 13.76
N LEU A 118 -12.71 6.31 13.78
CA LEU A 118 -12.80 5.20 14.73
C LEU A 118 -11.62 4.26 14.45
N LEU A 119 -10.56 4.38 15.25
CA LEU A 119 -9.43 3.46 15.19
C LEU A 119 -9.98 2.09 15.61
N THR A 120 -10.02 1.15 14.67
CA THR A 120 -10.07 -0.25 15.07
C THR A 120 -8.79 -0.52 15.85
N GLN A 121 -8.88 -1.16 17.02
CA GLN A 121 -7.69 -1.50 17.81
C GLN A 121 -6.66 -2.16 16.90
N GLU A 122 -5.39 -1.71 16.99
CA GLU A 122 -4.29 -2.36 16.29
C GLU A 122 -4.30 -3.84 16.67
N ILE A 123 -4.48 -4.69 15.66
CA ILE A 123 -4.42 -6.13 15.86
C ILE A 123 -3.01 -6.55 15.49
N VAL A 124 -2.27 -7.03 16.48
CA VAL A 124 -1.03 -7.76 16.27
C VAL A 124 -1.36 -9.23 16.33
N THR A 125 -1.22 -9.93 15.21
CA THR A 125 -1.38 -11.38 15.15
C THR A 125 -0.03 -12.03 14.91
N ARG A 126 0.21 -13.15 15.59
CA ARG A 126 1.36 -14.02 15.34
C ARG A 126 0.85 -15.28 14.66
N GLU A 127 1.28 -15.51 13.43
CA GLU A 127 0.84 -16.64 12.62
C GLU A 127 2.02 -17.30 11.95
N PHE A 128 1.96 -18.62 11.87
CA PHE A 128 2.87 -19.38 11.03
C PHE A 128 2.52 -19.14 9.56
N GLY A 129 3.51 -18.80 8.75
CA GLY A 129 3.31 -18.47 7.34
C GLY A 129 4.48 -18.85 6.47
N THR A 130 4.34 -18.56 5.18
CA THR A 130 5.36 -18.79 4.15
C THR A 130 5.63 -17.51 3.36
N LEU A 131 6.88 -17.28 3.00
CA LEU A 131 7.30 -16.20 2.12
C LEU A 131 8.16 -16.78 1.01
N ASP A 132 7.97 -16.28 -0.21
CA ASP A 132 8.72 -16.70 -1.39
C ASP A 132 9.58 -15.53 -1.86
N GLY A 133 10.81 -15.82 -2.30
CA GLY A 133 11.68 -14.80 -2.88
C GLY A 133 13.12 -15.25 -3.08
N VAL A 134 13.92 -14.36 -3.65
CA VAL A 134 15.35 -14.56 -3.85
C VAL A 134 16.12 -14.01 -2.64
N VAL A 135 17.05 -14.79 -2.10
CA VAL A 135 17.88 -14.34 -0.98
C VAL A 135 18.85 -13.26 -1.47
N ILE A 136 18.72 -12.03 -0.99
CA ILE A 136 19.57 -10.89 -1.39
C ILE A 136 20.55 -10.46 -0.30
N ARG A 137 20.35 -10.90 0.95
CA ARG A 137 21.25 -10.64 2.07
C ARG A 137 21.15 -11.72 3.13
N VAL A 138 22.30 -12.20 3.60
CA VAL A 138 22.42 -13.02 4.81
C VAL A 138 23.59 -12.47 5.62
N GLY A 139 23.34 -11.99 6.85
CA GLY A 139 24.46 -11.58 7.70
C GLY A 139 24.09 -10.72 8.90
N GLY A 140 24.69 -11.07 10.04
CA GLY A 140 24.56 -10.39 11.32
C GLY A 140 25.64 -10.86 12.29
N LYS A 141 25.84 -10.13 13.38
CA LYS A 141 26.87 -10.43 14.38
C LYS A 141 26.38 -11.44 15.44
N ASP A 142 25.08 -11.39 15.74
CA ASP A 142 24.47 -12.09 16.86
C ASP A 142 23.78 -13.39 16.41
N ASP A 143 23.10 -14.07 17.34
CA ASP A 143 22.46 -15.36 17.06
C ASP A 143 21.17 -15.26 16.25
N THR A 144 20.58 -14.06 16.22
CA THR A 144 19.49 -13.67 15.32
C THR A 144 20.09 -13.03 14.07
N VAL A 145 20.18 -13.82 13.00
CA VAL A 145 20.81 -13.38 11.75
C VAL A 145 19.78 -12.73 10.84
N PRO A 146 19.95 -11.45 10.44
CA PRO A 146 19.11 -10.83 9.43
C PRO A 146 19.24 -11.54 8.08
N VAL A 147 18.10 -11.83 7.46
CA VAL A 147 17.97 -12.40 6.12
C VAL A 147 17.00 -11.54 5.32
N TRP A 148 17.39 -11.08 4.15
CA TRP A 148 16.50 -10.30 3.28
C TRP A 148 16.17 -11.11 2.04
N LEU A 149 14.88 -11.16 1.71
CA LEU A 149 14.38 -11.73 0.47
C LEU A 149 13.87 -10.61 -0.44
N GLU A 150 14.05 -10.79 -1.74
CA GLU A 150 13.37 -10.01 -2.77
C GLU A 150 12.22 -10.85 -3.31
N GLY A 151 10.99 -10.38 -3.09
CA GLY A 151 9.79 -11.04 -3.59
C GLY A 151 9.61 -10.85 -5.09
N GLU A 152 8.62 -11.54 -5.67
CA GLU A 152 8.35 -11.51 -7.12
C GLU A 152 8.05 -10.09 -7.64
N GLY A 153 7.42 -9.25 -6.81
CA GLY A 153 7.11 -7.84 -7.13
C GLY A 153 8.27 -6.86 -6.90
N GLY A 154 9.46 -7.35 -6.54
CA GLY A 154 10.63 -6.53 -6.19
C GLY A 154 10.57 -5.94 -4.78
N GLU A 155 9.59 -6.32 -3.96
CA GLU A 155 9.52 -5.91 -2.56
C GLU A 155 10.63 -6.57 -1.73
N LYS A 156 11.17 -5.80 -0.77
CA LYS A 156 12.19 -6.29 0.15
C LYS A 156 11.54 -6.81 1.43
N LEU A 157 11.61 -8.12 1.64
CA LEU A 157 11.09 -8.80 2.81
C LEU A 157 12.21 -8.97 3.85
N GLN A 158 12.10 -8.25 4.96
CA GLN A 158 13.09 -8.31 6.04
C GLN A 158 12.71 -9.41 7.03
N CYS A 159 13.54 -10.44 7.09
CA CYS A 159 13.36 -11.60 7.95
C CYS A 159 14.55 -11.75 8.90
N SER A 160 14.39 -12.67 9.85
CA SER A 160 15.45 -13.13 10.74
C SER A 160 15.50 -14.65 10.76
N ALA A 161 16.67 -15.22 10.99
CA ALA A 161 16.88 -16.66 11.05
C ALA A 161 17.86 -17.00 12.18
N SER A 162 17.88 -18.27 12.58
CA SER A 162 18.95 -18.79 13.42
C SER A 162 20.27 -18.85 12.66
N ARG A 163 21.41 -18.94 13.36
CA ARG A 163 22.72 -19.13 12.69
C ARG A 163 22.79 -20.38 11.82
N SER A 164 22.15 -21.49 12.19
CA SER A 164 22.16 -22.71 11.39
C SER A 164 21.39 -22.51 10.09
N THR A 165 20.15 -22.01 10.18
CA THR A 165 19.32 -21.71 9.01
C THR A 165 19.97 -20.67 8.10
N ALA A 166 20.61 -19.63 8.67
CA ALA A 166 21.33 -18.64 7.89
C ALA A 166 22.54 -19.23 7.14
N LYS A 167 23.27 -20.17 7.75
CA LYS A 167 24.37 -20.90 7.08
C LYS A 167 23.85 -21.75 5.92
N GLU A 168 22.68 -22.35 6.06
CA GLU A 168 22.03 -23.13 5.01
C GLU A 168 21.53 -22.25 3.86
N LEU A 169 21.04 -21.04 4.16
CA LEU A 169 20.56 -20.09 3.15
C LEU A 169 21.69 -19.33 2.44
N ALA A 170 22.86 -19.18 3.07
CA ALA A 170 23.97 -18.41 2.52
C ALA A 170 24.44 -18.87 1.12
N PRO A 171 24.53 -20.18 0.79
CA PRO A 171 24.80 -20.65 -0.56
C PRO A 171 23.76 -20.27 -1.62
N HIS A 172 22.55 -19.89 -1.21
CA HIS A 172 21.45 -19.48 -2.08
C HIS A 172 21.37 -17.96 -2.29
N LEU A 173 22.37 -17.21 -1.80
CA LEU A 173 22.47 -15.77 -2.01
C LEU A 173 22.57 -15.45 -3.51
N PHE A 174 21.66 -14.60 -4.00
CA PHE A 174 21.48 -14.28 -5.42
C PHE A 174 21.25 -15.51 -6.32
N GLY A 175 20.77 -16.61 -5.74
CA GLY A 175 20.42 -17.83 -6.45
C GLY A 175 18.95 -17.84 -6.91
N GLY A 176 18.44 -19.04 -7.19
CA GLY A 176 17.02 -19.24 -7.49
C GLY A 176 16.09 -18.93 -6.30
N PRO A 177 14.78 -18.78 -6.54
CA PRO A 177 13.80 -18.50 -5.51
C PRO A 177 13.77 -19.60 -4.45
N VAL A 178 13.55 -19.19 -3.20
CA VAL A 178 13.34 -20.07 -2.06
C VAL A 178 12.00 -19.75 -1.41
N ARG A 179 11.37 -20.77 -0.83
CA ARG A 179 10.24 -20.63 0.08
C ARG A 179 10.76 -20.77 1.50
N VAL A 180 10.53 -19.77 2.32
CA VAL A 180 10.82 -19.81 3.76
C VAL A 180 9.53 -19.97 4.54
N SER A 181 9.55 -20.77 5.59
CA SER A 181 8.41 -20.95 6.51
C SER A 181 8.81 -20.57 7.92
N GLY A 182 7.90 -19.97 8.67
CA GLY A 182 8.20 -19.54 10.02
C GLY A 182 7.13 -18.68 10.67
N ASP A 183 7.51 -18.06 11.78
CA ASP A 183 6.60 -17.25 12.60
C ASP A 183 6.60 -15.81 12.09
N GLY A 184 5.47 -15.38 11.52
CA GLY A 184 5.20 -14.01 11.12
C GLY A 184 4.48 -13.24 12.22
N ARG A 185 4.93 -12.01 12.47
CA ARG A 185 4.20 -11.02 13.26
C ARG A 185 3.62 -10.00 12.31
N TRP A 186 2.29 -9.95 12.26
CA TRP A 186 1.53 -9.10 11.36
C TRP A 186 0.82 -8.04 12.17
N ARG A 187 0.93 -6.80 11.72
CA ARG A 187 0.21 -5.68 12.29
C ARG A 187 -0.82 -5.21 11.27
N ARG A 188 -2.08 -5.24 11.68
CA ARG A 188 -3.13 -4.52 10.96
C ARG A 188 -3.22 -3.11 11.53
N ASP A 189 -2.88 -2.12 10.70
CA ASP A 189 -3.00 -0.72 11.10
C ASP A 189 -4.48 -0.28 11.17
N ALA A 190 -4.70 0.94 11.66
CA ALA A 190 -6.03 1.51 11.80
C ALA A 190 -6.75 1.69 10.45
N GLU A 191 -5.99 1.74 9.36
CA GLU A 191 -6.44 1.82 7.97
C GLU A 191 -6.72 0.43 7.37
N ARG A 192 -6.68 -0.63 8.19
CA ARG A 192 -6.95 -2.05 7.85
C ARG A 192 -5.92 -2.66 6.89
N VAL A 193 -4.75 -2.06 6.75
CA VAL A 193 -3.65 -2.59 5.94
C VAL A 193 -2.83 -3.55 6.81
N TRP A 194 -2.59 -4.75 6.29
CA TRP A 194 -1.68 -5.70 6.91
C TRP A 194 -0.24 -5.38 6.55
N THR A 195 0.61 -5.25 7.56
CA THR A 195 2.04 -5.06 7.40
C THR A 195 2.79 -6.14 8.17
N MET A 196 3.80 -6.73 7.53
CA MET A 196 4.71 -7.65 8.20
C MET A 196 5.63 -6.83 9.10
N GLU A 197 5.51 -7.00 10.41
CA GLU A 197 6.37 -6.33 11.39
C GLU A 197 7.69 -7.08 11.55
N SER A 198 7.63 -8.42 11.60
CA SER A 198 8.82 -9.28 11.65
C SER A 198 8.48 -10.68 11.19
N PHE A 199 9.46 -11.39 10.63
CA PHE A 199 9.33 -12.81 10.28
C PHE A 199 10.55 -13.59 10.74
N VAL A 200 10.34 -14.68 11.49
CA VAL A 200 11.40 -15.56 12.00
C VAL A 200 11.36 -16.88 11.23
N ILE A 201 12.33 -17.07 10.34
CA ILE A 201 12.46 -18.27 9.51
C ILE A 201 12.79 -19.47 10.39
N LYS A 202 11.99 -20.54 10.25
CA LYS A 202 12.15 -21.83 10.92
C LYS A 202 12.64 -22.92 9.97
N SER A 203 12.18 -22.88 8.73
CA SER A 203 12.55 -23.84 7.68
C SER A 203 12.56 -23.14 6.32
N TRP A 204 13.18 -23.78 5.34
CA TRP A 204 13.17 -23.29 3.97
C TRP A 204 13.24 -24.47 2.99
N GLU A 205 12.79 -24.23 1.77
CA GLU A 205 12.93 -25.14 0.64
C GLU A 205 13.29 -24.35 -0.61
N ARG A 206 14.07 -24.94 -1.51
CA ARG A 206 14.35 -24.33 -2.81
C ARG A 206 13.12 -24.49 -3.69
N LEU A 207 12.65 -23.39 -4.27
CA LEU A 207 11.60 -23.46 -5.26
C LEU A 207 12.19 -23.86 -6.61
N ASP A 208 11.39 -24.61 -7.35
CA ASP A 208 11.68 -24.95 -8.73
C ASP A 208 11.39 -23.72 -9.61
N ASP A 209 12.40 -23.24 -10.32
CA ASP A 209 12.34 -22.05 -11.18
C ASP A 209 12.14 -22.41 -12.66
N ARG A 210 11.87 -23.69 -12.96
CA ARG A 210 11.55 -24.13 -14.32
C ARG A 210 10.27 -23.48 -14.83
N SER A 211 10.26 -23.15 -16.13
CA SER A 211 9.06 -22.60 -16.76
C SER A 211 7.91 -23.61 -16.73
N LEU A 212 6.68 -23.11 -16.65
CA LEU A 212 5.48 -23.94 -16.73
C LEU A 212 5.48 -24.81 -17.99
N GLU A 213 5.95 -24.26 -19.12
CA GLU A 213 6.10 -25.00 -20.37
C GLU A 213 7.02 -26.21 -20.21
N THR A 214 8.20 -26.04 -19.60
CA THR A 214 9.12 -27.15 -19.33
C THR A 214 8.51 -28.19 -18.39
N MET A 215 7.77 -27.75 -17.36
CA MET A 215 7.09 -28.68 -16.45
C MET A 215 5.99 -29.47 -17.15
N VAL A 216 5.20 -28.84 -18.01
CA VAL A 216 4.14 -29.49 -18.80
C VAL A 216 4.75 -30.47 -19.79
N LEU A 217 5.82 -30.10 -20.50
CA LEU A 217 6.51 -31.01 -21.42
C LEU A 217 7.04 -32.24 -20.68
N GLN A 218 7.70 -32.06 -19.53
CA GLN A 218 8.18 -33.18 -18.74
C GLN A 218 7.04 -34.06 -18.21
N ALA A 219 5.93 -33.46 -17.77
CA ALA A 219 4.76 -34.22 -17.34
C ALA A 219 4.18 -35.08 -18.47
N ARG A 220 4.22 -34.58 -19.72
CA ARG A 220 3.81 -35.35 -20.92
C ARG A 220 4.74 -36.53 -21.21
N GLU A 221 6.03 -36.40 -20.91
CA GLU A 221 7.04 -37.45 -21.15
C GLU A 221 7.03 -38.58 -20.11
N VAL A 222 6.28 -38.44 -19.01
CA VAL A 222 6.13 -39.50 -18.01
C VAL A 222 5.42 -40.71 -18.62
N LEU A 223 6.14 -41.82 -18.76
CA LEU A 223 5.61 -43.09 -19.25
C LEU A 223 4.43 -43.56 -18.41
N GLY A 224 3.31 -43.91 -19.05
CA GLY A 224 2.10 -44.41 -18.39
C GLY A 224 1.23 -43.33 -17.74
N ASN A 225 1.39 -42.05 -18.09
CA ASN A 225 0.52 -40.97 -17.60
C ASN A 225 -0.89 -40.96 -18.25
N GLY A 226 -1.15 -41.83 -19.23
CA GLY A 226 -2.45 -41.95 -19.91
C GLY A 226 -2.81 -40.79 -20.85
N TRP A 227 -1.99 -39.73 -20.92
CA TRP A 227 -2.28 -38.54 -21.74
C TRP A 227 -1.93 -38.76 -23.21
N ALA A 228 -0.91 -39.58 -23.48
CA ALA A 228 -0.53 -39.96 -24.84
C ALA A 228 -1.41 -41.09 -25.40
N ASP A 229 -2.20 -41.75 -24.56
CA ASP A 229 -3.06 -42.89 -24.92
C ASP A 229 -4.48 -42.46 -25.34
N LEU A 230 -4.79 -41.16 -25.25
CA LEU A 230 -6.09 -40.59 -25.60
C LEU A 230 -5.98 -39.81 -26.91
N ASP A 231 -6.89 -40.09 -27.86
CA ASP A 231 -6.94 -39.41 -29.16
C ASP A 231 -7.21 -37.90 -29.03
N ASP A 232 -8.05 -37.51 -28.07
CA ASP A 232 -8.30 -36.11 -27.68
C ASP A 232 -8.44 -35.99 -26.15
N PRO A 233 -7.33 -35.71 -25.44
CA PRO A 233 -7.34 -35.54 -24.00
C PRO A 233 -8.24 -34.39 -23.50
N LEU A 234 -8.46 -33.35 -24.32
CA LEU A 234 -9.30 -32.22 -23.95
C LEU A 234 -10.79 -32.60 -24.04
N ALA A 235 -11.20 -33.28 -25.12
CA ALA A 235 -12.57 -33.79 -25.24
C ALA A 235 -12.91 -34.78 -24.11
N GLU A 236 -11.99 -35.66 -23.75
CA GLU A 236 -12.17 -36.60 -22.65
C GLU A 236 -12.28 -35.88 -21.29
N TRP A 237 -11.46 -34.85 -21.06
CA TRP A 237 -11.57 -34.02 -19.86
C TRP A 237 -12.90 -33.27 -19.78
N HIS A 238 -13.40 -32.75 -20.90
CA HIS A 238 -14.72 -32.12 -21.00
C HIS A 238 -15.84 -33.11 -20.66
N ARG A 239 -15.78 -34.34 -21.20
CA ARG A 239 -16.72 -35.42 -20.89
C ARG A 239 -16.74 -35.78 -19.41
N ILE A 240 -15.56 -35.91 -18.77
CA ILE A 240 -15.43 -36.23 -17.33
C ILE A 240 -16.02 -35.11 -16.45
N ARG A 241 -15.88 -33.84 -16.86
CA ARG A 241 -16.44 -32.69 -16.13
C ARG A 241 -17.92 -32.43 -16.41
N GLY A 242 -18.59 -33.28 -17.18
CA GLY A 242 -20.01 -33.14 -17.48
C GLY A 242 -20.33 -32.03 -18.48
N GLY A 243 -19.37 -31.65 -19.32
CA GLY A 243 -19.65 -30.86 -20.52
C GLY A 243 -20.21 -31.77 -21.61
N GLU A 244 -21.36 -31.41 -22.17
CA GLU A 244 -21.84 -31.96 -23.45
C GLU A 244 -20.86 -31.66 -24.59
#